data_AF-A0A922CE47-F1
#
_entry.id   AF-A0A922CE47-F1
#
_cell.length_a   1.000
_cell.length_b   1.000
_cell.length_c   1.000
_cell.angle_alpha   90.00
_cell.angle_beta   90.00
_cell.angle_gamma   90.00
#
_symmetry.space_group_name_H-M   'P 1'
#
loop_
_entity.id
_entity.type
_entity.pdbx_description
1 polymer ?
#
loop_
_entity_poly.entity_id
_entity_poly.type
_entity_poly.pdbx_seq_one_letter_code
_entity_poly.pdbx_strand_id
1 'polypeptide(L)'
;CSLNIQKESPFKMLKLDSGFFSPFNIIMFVRLIFGNYHPIAKSKQVLMLLKLYCVSVAFVLIWLSLTKSFKYYLILVFQCIINIIFNLITNEKYFIKYYNTIKINDVIMGFKRTSALNKRIAYVVTILFFIKFFTYTVYYSTSTNVTIIYLTTFVSYSIDLNYIAIVMIFALMYDRMHLLKIYLEGVTTAVNIVRRDEIAANTRHVKKFLIYYNNLLDNFDSIETQLQCTVCI
;
A
#
# COMPACT_ATOMS: atom_id res chain seq x y z
N CYS A 1 1.48 43.97 27.90
CA CYS A 1 2.22 42.92 27.16
C CYS A 1 1.19 41.92 26.63
N SER A 2 0.65 42.18 25.44
CA SER A 2 -0.45 41.43 24.83
C SER A 2 0.11 40.22 24.08
N LEU A 3 -0.15 39.02 24.59
CA LEU A 3 0.14 37.75 23.95
C LEU A 3 -0.68 37.62 22.67
N ASN A 4 -0.02 37.86 21.54
CA ASN A 4 -0.56 37.68 20.21
C ASN A 4 -0.59 36.18 19.89
N ILE A 5 -1.66 35.50 20.31
CA ILE A 5 -1.93 34.11 19.94
C ILE A 5 -2.31 34.11 18.45
N GLN A 6 -1.31 33.91 17.60
CA GLN A 6 -1.53 33.54 16.21
C GLN A 6 -2.34 32.23 16.19
N LYS A 7 -3.64 32.36 15.90
CA LYS A 7 -4.47 31.26 15.40
C LYS A 7 -3.88 30.82 14.06
N GLU A 8 -2.96 29.86 14.09
CA GLU A 8 -2.62 29.09 12.90
C GLU A 8 -3.88 28.33 12.46
N SER A 9 -4.31 28.63 11.23
CA SER A 9 -5.48 28.04 10.59
C SER A 9 -5.32 26.52 10.41
N PRO A 10 -6.29 25.67 10.82
CA PRO A 10 -6.15 24.22 10.75
C PRO A 10 -6.38 23.62 9.35
N PHE A 11 -6.62 24.44 8.31
CA PHE A 11 -7.11 23.96 7.03
C PHE A 11 -6.51 24.71 5.84
N LYS A 12 -5.24 24.44 5.53
CA LYS A 12 -4.68 24.63 4.18
C LYS A 12 -3.55 23.65 3.83
N MET A 13 -3.43 22.53 4.53
CA MET A 13 -2.59 21.38 4.14
C MET A 13 -3.42 20.33 3.41
N LEU A 14 -3.91 20.67 2.22
CA LEU A 14 -4.50 19.69 1.29
C LEU A 14 -4.32 20.15 -0.16
N LYS A 15 -3.09 20.55 -0.49
CA LYS A 15 -2.58 20.53 -1.87
C LYS A 15 -1.15 19.99 -1.85
N LEU A 16 -1.05 18.69 -1.62
CA LEU A 16 0.03 17.92 -2.21
C LEU A 16 -0.64 16.87 -3.11
N ASP A 17 -1.16 17.39 -4.22
CA ASP A 17 -1.38 16.65 -5.47
C ASP A 17 -0.02 16.18 -5.97
N SER A 18 0.48 15.09 -5.42
CA SER A 18 1.32 14.19 -6.21
C SER A 18 0.37 13.50 -7.17
N GLY A 19 0.47 13.86 -8.45
CA GLY A 19 -0.55 13.67 -9.47
C GLY A 19 -1.19 12.28 -9.55
N PHE A 20 -2.33 12.25 -10.25
CA PHE A 20 -3.14 11.07 -10.52
C PHE A 20 -2.31 9.81 -10.87
N PHE A 21 -1.15 10.00 -11.52
CA PHE A 21 -0.16 8.98 -11.91
C PHE A 21 0.91 8.63 -10.86
N SER A 22 0.59 8.63 -9.56
CA SER A 22 1.50 7.97 -8.61
C SER A 22 1.49 6.45 -8.86
N PRO A 23 2.64 5.74 -8.83
CA PRO A 23 2.69 4.29 -9.07
C PRO A 23 1.77 3.51 -8.12
N PHE A 24 1.53 4.08 -6.95
CA PHE A 24 0.60 3.58 -5.95
C PHE A 24 -0.87 3.63 -6.41
N ASN A 25 -1.31 4.76 -6.96
CA ASN A 25 -2.67 4.89 -7.50
C ASN A 25 -2.90 3.96 -8.69
N ILE A 26 -1.88 3.76 -9.52
CA ILE A 26 -1.93 2.82 -10.65
C ILE A 26 -2.17 1.40 -10.12
N ILE A 27 -1.41 0.96 -9.12
CA ILE A 27 -1.56 -0.38 -8.55
C ILE A 27 -2.93 -0.55 -7.89
N MET A 28 -3.46 0.47 -7.23
CA MET A 28 -4.81 0.43 -6.68
C MET A 28 -5.91 0.37 -7.72
N PHE A 29 -5.76 1.12 -8.80
CA PHE A 29 -6.68 1.04 -9.92
C PHE A 29 -6.64 -0.33 -10.59
N VAL A 30 -5.45 -0.90 -10.79
CA VAL A 30 -5.29 -2.26 -11.33
C VAL A 30 -5.92 -3.29 -10.39
N ARG A 31 -5.70 -3.21 -9.08
CA ARG A 31 -6.36 -4.08 -8.09
C ARG A 31 -7.89 -4.05 -8.20
N LEU A 32 -8.44 -2.86 -8.40
CA LEU A 32 -9.87 -2.68 -8.61
C LEU A 32 -10.36 -3.38 -9.88
N ILE A 33 -9.63 -3.30 -11.01
CA ILE A 33 -9.97 -4.04 -12.24
C ILE A 33 -10.04 -5.56 -12.01
N PHE A 34 -9.22 -6.09 -11.11
CA PHE A 34 -9.23 -7.51 -10.74
C PHE A 34 -10.26 -7.86 -9.63
N GLY A 35 -11.17 -6.94 -9.31
CA GLY A 35 -12.24 -7.16 -8.33
C GLY A 35 -11.83 -6.97 -6.87
N ASN A 36 -10.59 -6.57 -6.58
CA ASN A 36 -10.17 -6.22 -5.23
C ASN A 36 -10.65 -4.80 -4.88
N TYR A 37 -11.55 -4.70 -3.92
CA TYR A 37 -12.18 -3.43 -3.56
C TYR A 37 -11.16 -2.42 -3.01
N HIS A 38 -11.10 -1.23 -3.61
CA HIS A 38 -10.36 -0.08 -3.08
C HIS A 38 -11.23 1.20 -3.11
N PRO A 39 -11.32 1.96 -2.00
CA PRO A 39 -12.13 3.17 -1.97
C PRO A 39 -11.40 4.37 -2.62
N ILE A 40 -11.54 4.50 -3.93
CA ILE A 40 -10.92 5.61 -4.72
C ILE A 40 -11.73 6.92 -4.58
N ALA A 41 -13.05 6.82 -4.40
CA ALA A 41 -13.96 7.97 -4.38
C ALA A 41 -14.41 8.36 -2.97
N LYS A 42 -14.69 9.64 -2.75
CA LYS A 42 -15.28 10.15 -1.50
C LYS A 42 -16.81 10.01 -1.46
N SER A 43 -17.46 9.95 -2.61
CA SER A 43 -18.91 9.87 -2.70
C SER A 43 -19.42 8.48 -2.34
N LYS A 44 -20.40 8.41 -1.43
CA LYS A 44 -20.99 7.15 -0.95
C LYS A 44 -21.57 6.30 -2.09
N GLN A 45 -22.20 6.95 -3.08
CA GLN A 45 -22.82 6.29 -4.23
C GLN A 45 -21.78 5.57 -5.10
N VAL A 46 -20.65 6.23 -5.42
CA VAL A 46 -19.60 5.61 -6.22
C VAL A 46 -18.98 4.42 -5.46
N LEU A 47 -18.75 4.57 -4.15
CA LEU A 47 -18.26 3.46 -3.34
C LEU A 47 -19.22 2.26 -3.33
N MET A 48 -20.53 2.50 -3.28
CA MET A 48 -21.53 1.43 -3.38
C MET A 48 -21.48 0.71 -4.73
N LEU A 49 -21.36 1.45 -5.84
CA LEU A 49 -21.21 0.86 -7.18
C LEU A 49 -19.93 0.02 -7.29
N LEU A 50 -18.80 0.49 -6.73
CA LEU A 50 -17.55 -0.27 -6.70
C LEU A 50 -17.67 -1.57 -5.89
N LYS A 51 -18.38 -1.54 -4.75
CA LYS A 51 -18.66 -2.77 -3.97
C LYS A 51 -19.50 -3.76 -4.76
N LEU A 52 -20.56 -3.28 -5.41
CA LEU A 52 -21.44 -4.10 -6.23
C LEU A 52 -20.65 -4.75 -7.37
N TYR A 53 -19.75 -4.00 -8.01
CA TYR A 53 -18.83 -4.51 -9.02
C TYR A 53 -17.96 -5.65 -8.47
N CYS A 54 -17.28 -5.47 -7.33
CA CYS A 54 -16.46 -6.52 -6.72
C CYS A 54 -17.26 -7.80 -6.40
N VAL A 55 -18.48 -7.65 -5.88
CA VAL A 55 -19.39 -8.78 -5.62
C VAL A 55 -19.78 -9.49 -6.91
N SER A 56 -20.08 -8.74 -7.98
CA SER A 56 -20.41 -9.32 -9.28
C SER A 56 -19.24 -10.11 -9.88
N VAL A 57 -18.01 -9.60 -9.76
CA VAL A 57 -16.80 -10.31 -10.20
C VAL A 57 -16.65 -11.63 -9.43
N ALA A 58 -16.80 -11.61 -8.10
CA ALA A 58 -16.74 -12.82 -7.28
C ALA A 58 -17.78 -13.86 -7.70
N PHE A 59 -19.03 -13.43 -7.98
CA PHE A 59 -20.09 -14.33 -8.44
C PHE A 59 -19.77 -14.97 -9.80
N VAL A 60 -19.24 -14.18 -10.74
CA VAL A 60 -18.81 -14.67 -12.07
C VAL A 60 -17.68 -15.70 -11.94
N LEU A 61 -16.70 -15.46 -11.05
CA LEU A 61 -15.60 -16.41 -10.80
C LEU A 61 -16.12 -17.74 -10.23
N ILE A 62 -17.07 -17.69 -9.29
CA ILE A 62 -17.69 -18.90 -8.72
C ILE A 62 -18.44 -19.66 -9.82
N TRP A 63 -19.28 -18.97 -10.59
CA TRP A 63 -20.05 -19.58 -11.67
C TRP A 63 -19.16 -20.26 -12.72
N LEU A 64 -18.10 -19.58 -13.17
CA LEU A 64 -17.16 -20.11 -14.15
C LEU A 64 -16.35 -21.30 -13.59
N SER A 65 -16.00 -21.30 -12.31
CA SER A 65 -15.25 -22.40 -11.70
C SER A 65 -16.09 -23.67 -11.54
N LEU A 66 -17.39 -23.53 -11.19
CA LEU A 66 -18.32 -24.65 -11.06
C LEU A 66 -18.69 -25.28 -12.41
N THR A 67 -18.96 -24.46 -13.44
CA THR A 67 -19.42 -24.93 -14.75
C THR A 67 -18.38 -25.70 -15.56
N LYS A 68 -17.09 -25.50 -15.25
CA LYS A 68 -15.97 -26.09 -15.99
C LYS A 68 -15.19 -27.16 -15.22
N SER A 69 -15.68 -27.57 -14.04
CA SER A 69 -15.16 -28.70 -13.25
C SER A 69 -13.66 -28.63 -12.90
N PHE A 70 -13.17 -27.45 -12.50
CA PHE A 70 -11.74 -27.22 -12.23
C PHE A 70 -11.26 -27.67 -10.84
N LYS A 71 -11.09 -28.97 -10.61
CA LYS A 71 -10.65 -29.48 -9.30
C LYS A 71 -9.34 -28.86 -8.78
N TYR A 72 -8.34 -28.66 -9.66
CA TYR A 72 -7.03 -28.14 -9.26
C TYR A 72 -6.99 -26.61 -9.01
N TYR A 73 -7.93 -25.85 -9.58
CA TYR A 73 -7.97 -24.39 -9.46
C TYR A 73 -9.00 -23.87 -8.46
N LEU A 74 -9.86 -24.74 -7.92
CA LEU A 74 -10.85 -24.37 -6.90
C LEU A 74 -10.19 -23.73 -5.67
N ILE A 75 -9.02 -24.21 -5.25
CA ILE A 75 -8.27 -23.64 -4.11
C ILE A 75 -7.87 -22.18 -4.39
N LEU A 76 -7.33 -21.90 -5.58
CA LEU A 76 -6.93 -20.54 -5.97
C LEU A 76 -8.13 -19.61 -6.12
N VAL A 77 -9.23 -20.11 -6.69
CA VAL A 77 -10.49 -19.36 -6.79
C VAL A 77 -11.04 -19.05 -5.39
N PHE A 78 -11.00 -20.01 -4.47
CA PHE A 78 -11.44 -19.84 -3.09
C PHE A 78 -10.58 -18.80 -2.35
N GLN A 79 -9.25 -18.89 -2.46
CA GLN A 79 -8.33 -17.89 -1.93
C GLN A 79 -8.62 -16.48 -2.49
N CYS A 80 -8.87 -16.37 -3.79
CA CYS A 80 -9.25 -15.11 -4.43
C CYS A 80 -10.58 -14.56 -3.88
N ILE A 81 -11.58 -15.40 -3.69
CA ILE A 81 -12.89 -14.99 -3.14
C ILE A 81 -12.75 -14.51 -1.70
N ILE A 82 -12.00 -15.23 -0.86
CA ILE A 82 -11.76 -14.80 0.53
C ILE A 82 -11.06 -13.44 0.53
N ASN A 83 -10.06 -13.24 -0.32
CA ASN A 83 -9.38 -11.95 -0.46
C ASN A 83 -10.35 -10.83 -0.87
N ILE A 84 -11.25 -11.07 -1.82
CA ILE A 84 -12.27 -10.08 -2.22
C ILE A 84 -13.20 -9.76 -1.04
N ILE A 85 -13.69 -10.77 -0.32
CA ILE A 85 -14.56 -10.59 0.86
C ILE A 85 -13.83 -9.81 1.96
N PHE A 86 -12.58 -10.18 2.25
CA PHE A 86 -11.75 -9.51 3.23
C PHE A 86 -11.55 -8.03 2.88
N ASN A 87 -11.23 -7.72 1.62
CA ASN A 87 -11.07 -6.34 1.14
C ASN A 87 -12.39 -5.55 1.24
N LEU A 88 -13.53 -6.18 0.98
CA LEU A 88 -14.86 -5.54 1.14
C LEU A 88 -15.19 -5.22 2.61
N ILE A 89 -14.89 -6.14 3.53
CA ILE A 89 -15.15 -5.96 4.98
C ILE A 89 -14.23 -4.87 5.54
N THR A 90 -12.93 -5.01 5.30
CA THR A 90 -11.91 -4.09 5.83
C THR A 90 -11.94 -2.72 5.15
N ASN A 91 -12.56 -2.62 3.96
CA ASN A 91 -12.54 -1.45 3.09
C ASN A 91 -11.12 -0.92 2.82
N GLU A 92 -10.12 -1.81 2.87
CA GLU A 92 -8.69 -1.47 2.79
C GLU A 92 -8.25 -0.32 3.72
N LYS A 93 -8.95 -0.17 4.86
CA LYS A 93 -8.66 0.89 5.83
C LYS A 93 -7.23 0.84 6.32
N TYR A 94 -6.67 -0.36 6.50
CA TYR A 94 -5.31 -0.58 6.96
C TYR A 94 -4.27 0.05 6.03
N PHE A 95 -4.36 -0.26 4.74
CA PHE A 95 -3.44 0.25 3.73
C PHE A 95 -3.50 1.77 3.58
N ILE A 96 -4.71 2.33 3.51
CA ILE A 96 -4.91 3.78 3.37
C ILE A 96 -4.48 4.52 4.64
N LYS A 97 -4.80 3.98 5.81
CA LYS A 97 -4.35 4.52 7.09
C LYS A 97 -2.83 4.55 7.14
N TYR A 98 -2.17 3.43 6.81
CA TYR A 98 -0.72 3.33 6.79
C TYR A 98 -0.08 4.38 5.88
N TYR A 99 -0.51 4.46 4.62
CA TYR A 99 0.01 5.43 3.65
C TYR A 99 -0.17 6.88 4.12
N ASN A 100 -1.35 7.22 4.65
CA ASN A 100 -1.62 8.55 5.17
C ASN A 100 -0.78 8.86 6.41
N THR A 101 -0.59 7.90 7.32
CA THR A 101 0.25 8.09 8.51
C THR A 101 1.70 8.34 8.11
N ILE A 102 2.25 7.58 7.16
CA ILE A 102 3.60 7.86 6.62
C ILE A 102 3.67 9.26 6.02
N LYS A 103 2.70 9.63 5.18
CA LYS A 103 2.68 10.94 4.53
C LYS A 103 2.64 12.08 5.56
N ILE A 104 1.84 11.94 6.61
CA ILE A 104 1.75 12.92 7.70
C ILE A 104 3.08 12.97 8.47
N ASN A 105 3.63 11.81 8.83
CA ASN A 105 4.87 11.72 9.58
C ASN A 105 6.06 12.30 8.79
N ASP A 106 6.13 12.07 7.48
CA ASP A 106 7.15 12.63 6.59
C ASP A 106 7.06 14.17 6.52
N VAL A 107 5.84 14.72 6.50
CA VAL A 107 5.61 16.16 6.55
C VAL A 107 6.07 16.74 7.89
N ILE A 108 5.74 16.08 9.01
CA ILE A 108 6.16 16.50 10.36
C ILE A 108 7.70 16.49 10.48
N MET A 109 8.36 15.50 9.87
CA MET A 109 9.82 15.40 9.85
C MET A 109 10.51 16.33 8.86
N GLY A 110 9.74 16.98 7.98
CA GLY A 110 10.32 17.84 6.95
C GLY A 110 10.99 17.07 5.82
N PHE A 111 10.68 15.78 5.63
CA PHE A 111 11.08 14.98 4.47
C PHE A 111 10.31 15.43 3.22
N LYS A 112 10.57 16.67 2.77
CA LYS A 112 9.95 17.24 1.59
C LYS A 112 10.55 16.54 0.36
N ARG A 113 9.74 15.72 -0.33
CA ARG A 113 10.02 15.06 -1.63
C ARG A 113 10.68 13.67 -1.60
N THR A 114 10.62 12.95 -0.49
CA THR A 114 10.86 11.50 -0.58
C THR A 114 9.71 10.90 -1.37
N SER A 115 9.99 10.40 -2.59
CA SER A 115 9.02 9.60 -3.35
C SER A 115 8.42 8.57 -2.39
N ALA A 116 7.10 8.37 -2.47
CA ALA A 116 6.45 7.34 -1.67
C ALA A 116 7.20 6.03 -1.91
N LEU A 117 7.28 5.57 -3.15
CA LEU A 117 8.02 4.36 -3.49
C LEU A 117 9.43 4.64 -4.02
N ASN A 118 10.37 3.77 -3.68
CA ASN A 118 11.64 3.66 -4.38
C ASN A 118 11.42 3.27 -5.85
N LYS A 119 11.96 4.06 -6.78
CA LYS A 119 11.85 3.83 -8.23
C LYS A 119 12.35 2.43 -8.63
N ARG A 120 13.35 1.90 -7.91
CA ARG A 120 13.89 0.54 -8.15
C ARG A 120 12.84 -0.53 -7.89
N ILE A 121 12.09 -0.40 -6.80
CA ILE A 121 11.06 -1.38 -6.41
C ILE A 121 9.90 -1.32 -7.39
N ALA A 122 9.46 -0.11 -7.77
CA ALA A 122 8.44 0.07 -8.81
C ALA A 122 8.88 -0.58 -10.14
N TYR A 123 10.14 -0.40 -10.54
CA TYR A 123 10.69 -1.00 -11.75
C TYR A 123 10.72 -2.53 -11.69
N VAL A 124 11.19 -3.12 -10.58
CA VAL A 124 11.21 -4.58 -10.38
C VAL A 124 9.79 -5.17 -10.42
N VAL A 125 8.83 -4.56 -9.72
CA VAL A 125 7.43 -4.98 -9.75
C VAL A 125 6.86 -4.93 -11.17
N THR A 126 7.18 -3.87 -11.91
CA THR A 126 6.73 -3.70 -13.30
C THR A 126 7.30 -4.79 -14.21
N ILE A 127 8.61 -5.09 -14.09
CA ILE A 127 9.25 -6.17 -14.85
C ILE A 127 8.61 -7.52 -14.53
N LEU A 128 8.44 -7.86 -13.25
CA LEU A 128 7.85 -9.14 -12.85
C LEU A 128 6.44 -9.31 -13.40
N PHE A 129 5.65 -8.23 -13.39
CA PHE A 129 4.32 -8.22 -13.98
C PHE A 129 4.36 -8.51 -15.50
N PHE A 130 5.24 -7.85 -16.25
CA PHE A 130 5.39 -8.08 -17.69
C PHE A 130 5.95 -9.46 -18.03
N ILE A 131 6.93 -9.96 -17.27
CA ILE A 131 7.45 -11.32 -17.44
C ILE A 131 6.31 -12.32 -17.26
N LYS A 132 5.53 -12.21 -16.19
CA LYS A 132 4.40 -13.11 -15.92
C LYS A 132 3.33 -13.01 -17.02
N PHE A 133 3.07 -11.79 -17.52
CA PHE A 133 2.15 -11.56 -18.64
C PHE A 133 2.60 -12.26 -19.91
N PHE A 134 3.87 -12.10 -20.24
CA PHE A 134 4.45 -12.73 -21.41
C PHE A 134 4.46 -14.25 -21.27
N THR A 135 4.88 -14.79 -20.12
CA THR A 135 4.88 -16.23 -19.84
C THR A 135 3.49 -16.84 -19.96
N TYR A 136 2.46 -16.19 -19.41
CA TYR A 136 1.09 -16.66 -19.58
C TYR A 136 0.63 -16.59 -21.04
N THR A 137 0.90 -15.48 -21.73
CA THR A 137 0.52 -15.31 -23.13
C THR A 137 1.17 -16.37 -24.03
N VAL A 138 2.44 -16.69 -23.80
CA VAL A 138 3.19 -17.71 -24.55
C VAL A 138 2.78 -19.13 -24.18
N TYR A 139 2.64 -19.44 -22.89
CA TYR A 139 2.20 -20.76 -22.45
C TYR A 139 0.80 -21.08 -22.99
N TYR A 140 -0.07 -20.08 -23.03
CA TYR A 140 -1.47 -20.28 -23.38
C TYR A 140 -1.82 -20.05 -24.85
N SER A 141 -0.93 -19.46 -25.66
CA SER A 141 -1.12 -19.41 -27.13
C SER A 141 -1.20 -20.80 -27.77
N THR A 142 -0.73 -21.83 -27.05
CA THR A 142 -0.73 -23.23 -27.49
C THR A 142 -1.96 -24.04 -27.01
N SER A 143 -2.83 -23.46 -26.18
CA SER A 143 -3.96 -24.18 -25.56
C SER A 143 -5.30 -23.84 -26.22
N THR A 144 -6.15 -24.84 -26.39
CA THR A 144 -7.44 -24.73 -27.11
C THR A 144 -8.57 -24.14 -26.27
N ASN A 145 -8.42 -24.07 -24.94
CA ASN A 145 -9.50 -23.66 -24.03
C ASN A 145 -9.29 -22.25 -23.46
N VAL A 146 -9.56 -21.25 -24.30
CA VAL A 146 -9.35 -19.82 -24.04
C VAL A 146 -10.04 -19.31 -22.76
N THR A 147 -11.23 -19.80 -22.42
CA THR A 147 -11.95 -19.36 -21.20
C THR A 147 -11.22 -19.74 -19.92
N ILE A 148 -10.57 -20.92 -19.91
CA ILE A 148 -9.82 -21.42 -18.75
C ILE A 148 -8.61 -20.54 -18.50
N ILE A 149 -7.93 -20.20 -19.59
CA ILE A 149 -6.76 -19.34 -19.61
C ILE A 149 -7.09 -17.98 -19.00
N TYR A 150 -8.17 -17.35 -19.44
CA TYR A 150 -8.56 -16.05 -18.90
C TYR A 150 -8.93 -16.13 -17.42
N LEU A 151 -9.60 -17.20 -16.99
CA LEU A 151 -9.94 -17.39 -15.57
C LEU A 151 -8.69 -17.59 -14.71
N THR A 152 -7.79 -18.48 -15.11
CA THR A 152 -6.58 -18.79 -14.34
C THR A 152 -5.63 -17.60 -14.29
N THR A 153 -5.47 -16.89 -15.40
CA THR A 153 -4.66 -15.66 -15.43
C THR A 153 -5.28 -14.58 -14.56
N PHE A 154 -6.58 -14.35 -14.66
CA PHE A 154 -7.28 -13.35 -13.84
C PHE A 154 -7.12 -13.61 -12.34
N VAL A 155 -7.37 -14.85 -11.89
CA VAL A 155 -7.23 -15.26 -10.49
C VAL A 155 -5.78 -15.11 -10.03
N SER A 156 -4.81 -15.56 -10.84
CA SER A 156 -3.39 -15.46 -10.51
C SER A 156 -2.95 -13.99 -10.34
N TYR A 157 -3.37 -13.11 -11.24
CA TYR A 157 -3.07 -11.69 -11.14
C TYR A 157 -3.71 -11.02 -9.94
N SER A 158 -4.97 -11.36 -9.65
CA SER A 158 -5.66 -10.82 -8.48
C SER A 158 -4.91 -11.12 -7.19
N ILE A 159 -4.42 -12.35 -7.05
CA ILE A 159 -3.61 -12.79 -5.91
C ILE A 159 -2.25 -12.07 -5.88
N ASP A 160 -1.53 -12.03 -7.00
CA ASP A 160 -0.21 -11.36 -7.06
C ASP A 160 -0.31 -9.88 -6.70
N LEU A 161 -1.35 -9.19 -7.16
CA LEU A 161 -1.51 -7.77 -6.88
C LEU A 161 -1.70 -7.48 -5.39
N ASN A 162 -2.33 -8.40 -4.64
CA ASN A 162 -2.43 -8.32 -3.19
C ASN A 162 -1.06 -8.51 -2.54
N TYR A 163 -0.26 -9.49 -2.99
CA TYR A 163 1.12 -9.66 -2.51
C TYR A 163 2.00 -8.46 -2.86
N ILE A 164 1.88 -7.91 -4.07
CA ILE A 164 2.61 -6.70 -4.49
C ILE A 164 2.25 -5.52 -3.58
N ALA A 165 0.97 -5.33 -3.26
CA ALA A 165 0.56 -4.28 -2.33
C ALA A 165 1.22 -4.45 -0.95
N ILE A 166 1.30 -5.67 -0.43
CA ILE A 166 1.98 -5.96 0.83
C ILE A 166 3.48 -5.69 0.72
N VAL A 167 4.15 -6.18 -0.33
CA VAL A 167 5.58 -5.92 -0.57
C VAL A 167 5.86 -4.44 -0.67
N MET A 168 4.97 -3.66 -1.29
CA MET A 168 5.09 -2.20 -1.33
C MET A 168 5.03 -1.59 0.08
N ILE A 169 4.14 -2.04 0.96
CA ILE A 169 4.10 -1.56 2.35
C ILE A 169 5.44 -1.82 3.05
N PHE A 170 5.98 -3.03 2.95
CA PHE A 170 7.28 -3.35 3.55
C PHE A 170 8.41 -2.52 2.96
N ALA A 171 8.41 -2.34 1.65
CA ALA A 171 9.36 -1.48 0.95
C ALA A 171 9.31 -0.03 1.47
N LEU A 172 8.11 0.53 1.60
CA LEU A 172 7.89 1.87 2.18
C LEU A 172 8.45 1.95 3.59
N MET A 173 8.16 0.95 4.43
CA MET A 173 8.65 0.89 5.79
C MET A 173 10.18 0.85 5.84
N TYR A 174 10.77 -0.06 5.06
CA TYR A 174 12.21 -0.26 4.98
C TYR A 174 12.92 1.02 4.54
N ASP A 175 12.45 1.67 3.49
CA ASP A 175 13.01 2.94 3.01
C ASP A 175 12.95 4.02 4.10
N ARG A 176 11.86 4.11 4.87
CA ARG A 176 11.71 5.11 5.95
C ARG A 176 12.57 4.79 7.17
N MET A 177 12.69 3.52 7.56
CA MET A 177 13.62 3.11 8.61
C MET A 177 15.08 3.36 8.21
N HIS A 178 15.44 3.08 6.96
CA HIS A 178 16.78 3.34 6.44
C HIS A 178 17.10 4.84 6.41
N LEU A 179 16.16 5.68 5.97
CA LEU A 179 16.30 7.13 6.04
C LEU A 179 16.50 7.59 7.48
N LEU A 180 15.68 7.12 8.41
CA LEU A 180 15.79 7.48 9.82
C LEU A 180 17.16 7.11 10.40
N LYS A 181 17.68 5.94 10.05
CA LYS A 181 19.03 5.49 10.43
C LYS A 181 20.09 6.48 9.94
N ILE A 182 20.08 6.85 8.66
CA ILE A 182 21.04 7.82 8.09
C ILE A 182 20.96 9.16 8.84
N TYR A 183 19.75 9.65 9.12
CA TYR A 183 19.58 10.91 9.85
C TYR A 183 20.12 10.82 11.27
N LEU A 184 19.86 9.73 11.99
CA LEU A 184 20.38 9.51 13.35
C LEU A 184 21.90 9.39 13.38
N GLU A 185 22.50 8.69 12.42
CA GLU A 185 23.97 8.59 12.25
C GLU A 185 24.60 9.95 11.96
N GLY A 186 23.88 10.84 11.26
CA GLY A 186 24.31 12.21 10.99
C GLY A 186 24.18 13.17 12.18
N VAL A 187 23.45 12.82 13.25
CA VAL A 187 23.36 13.66 14.47
C VAL A 187 24.63 13.46 15.29
N THR A 188 25.67 14.24 14.99
CA THR A 188 26.87 14.31 15.82
C THR A 188 26.64 15.28 16.98
N THR A 189 26.48 14.77 18.20
CA THR A 189 26.55 15.61 19.39
C THR A 189 28.01 15.96 19.68
N ALA A 190 28.42 17.19 19.38
CA ALA A 190 29.70 17.68 19.86
C ALA A 190 29.66 17.69 21.40
N VAL A 191 30.59 16.96 22.04
CA VAL A 191 30.71 16.85 23.51
C VAL A 191 31.25 18.16 24.14
N ASN A 192 31.22 19.27 23.40
CA ASN A 192 31.81 20.52 23.85
C ASN A 192 30.80 21.31 24.70
N ILE A 193 31.05 21.36 26.02
CA ILE A 193 30.18 21.85 27.10
C ILE A 193 29.80 23.34 26.98
N VAL A 194 30.41 24.07 26.05
CA VAL A 194 30.30 25.53 25.92
C VAL A 194 28.98 26.00 25.29
N ARG A 195 28.22 25.14 24.61
CA ARG A 195 26.97 25.53 23.93
C ARG A 195 25.74 24.75 24.42
N ARG A 196 25.21 25.13 25.59
CA ARG A 196 24.01 24.51 26.21
C ARG A 196 22.78 24.51 25.28
N ASP A 197 22.60 25.54 24.46
CA ASP A 197 21.45 25.67 23.55
C ASP A 197 21.50 24.65 22.40
N GLU A 198 22.69 24.30 21.90
CA GLU A 198 22.87 23.30 20.85
C GLU A 198 22.59 21.89 21.37
N ILE A 199 22.98 21.60 22.62
CA ILE A 199 22.67 20.33 23.29
C ILE A 199 21.16 20.17 23.41
N ALA A 200 20.45 21.19 23.90
CA ALA A 200 18.99 21.15 24.04
C ALA A 200 18.27 20.98 22.68
N ALA A 201 18.75 21.64 21.62
CA ALA A 201 18.22 21.46 20.28
C ALA A 201 18.45 20.02 19.76
N ASN A 202 19.67 19.49 19.91
CA ASN A 202 19.99 18.12 19.51
C ASN A 202 19.17 17.08 20.27
N THR A 203 18.99 17.23 21.58
CA THR A 203 18.12 16.34 22.38
C THR A 203 16.67 16.38 21.88
N ARG A 204 16.15 17.57 21.51
CA ARG A 204 14.81 17.70 20.91
C ARG A 204 14.72 17.00 19.55
N HIS A 205 15.76 17.08 18.72
CA HIS A 205 15.82 16.37 17.43
C HIS A 205 15.83 14.85 17.62
N VAL A 206 16.67 14.33 18.51
CA VAL A 206 16.70 12.90 18.84
C VAL A 206 15.34 12.42 19.37
N LYS A 207 14.71 13.19 20.27
CA LYS A 207 13.37 12.86 20.78
C LYS A 207 12.34 12.79 19.66
N LYS A 208 12.35 13.72 18.69
CA LYS A 208 11.46 13.66 17.53
C LYS A 208 11.71 12.39 16.71
N PHE A 209 12.96 12.04 16.44
CA PHE A 209 13.30 10.83 15.66
C PHE A 209 12.85 9.54 16.35
N LEU A 210 13.02 9.44 17.67
CA LEU A 210 12.52 8.31 18.45
C LEU A 210 10.99 8.20 18.41
N ILE A 211 10.27 9.31 18.49
CA ILE A 211 8.80 9.32 18.35
C ILE A 211 8.39 8.85 16.95
N TYR A 212 9.08 9.29 15.90
CA TYR A 212 8.79 8.84 14.53
C TYR A 212 9.10 7.35 14.33
N TYR A 213 10.19 6.85 14.92
CA TYR A 213 10.49 5.42 14.94
C TYR A 213 9.37 4.63 15.60
N ASN A 214 8.93 5.07 16.80
CA ASN A 214 7.82 4.44 17.51
C ASN A 214 6.56 4.41 16.66
N ASN A 215 6.20 5.54 16.05
CA ASN A 215 5.04 5.62 15.16
C ASN A 215 5.17 4.71 13.93
N LEU A 216 6.37 4.51 13.37
CA LEU A 216 6.58 3.56 12.28
C LEU A 216 6.36 2.11 12.73
N LEU A 217 6.80 1.77 13.94
CA LEU A 217 6.58 0.45 14.54
C LEU A 217 5.11 0.22 14.90
N ASP A 218 4.43 1.17 15.54
CA ASP A 218 3.00 1.06 15.88
C ASP A 218 2.13 0.86 14.63
N ASN A 219 2.55 1.44 13.50
CA ASN A 219 1.89 1.23 12.22
C ASN A 219 2.09 -0.19 11.69
N PHE A 220 3.18 -0.87 12.04
CA PHE A 220 3.47 -2.24 11.65
C PHE A 220 2.46 -3.22 12.27
N ASP A 221 2.12 -3.03 13.54
CA ASP A 221 1.10 -3.85 14.23
C ASP A 221 -0.25 -3.80 13.48
N SER A 222 -0.59 -2.64 12.89
CA SER A 222 -1.80 -2.50 12.10
C SER A 222 -1.77 -3.23 10.75
N ILE A 223 -0.58 -3.50 10.21
CA ILE A 223 -0.38 -4.27 8.98
C ILE A 223 -0.30 -5.77 9.28
N GLU A 224 0.18 -6.15 10.47
CA GLU A 224 0.28 -7.54 10.90
C GLU A 224 -1.04 -8.29 10.73
N THR A 225 -2.16 -7.67 11.13
CA THR A 225 -3.49 -8.27 10.96
C THR A 225 -3.81 -8.53 9.48
N GLN A 226 -3.47 -7.59 8.58
CA GLN A 226 -3.68 -7.77 7.14
C GLN A 226 -2.77 -8.88 6.58
N LEU A 227 -1.55 -8.99 7.11
CA LEU A 227 -0.57 -9.99 6.69
C LEU A 227 -0.96 -11.39 7.14
N GLN A 228 -1.36 -11.56 8.39
CA GLN A 228 -1.87 -12.82 8.93
C GLN A 228 -3.08 -13.28 8.10
N CYS A 229 -4.02 -12.38 7.78
CA CYS A 229 -5.13 -12.73 6.90
C CYS A 229 -4.65 -13.13 5.51
N THR A 230 -3.69 -12.44 4.89
CA THR A 230 -3.28 -12.75 3.50
C THR A 230 -2.38 -13.99 3.38
N VAL A 231 -1.60 -14.32 4.42
CA VAL A 231 -0.65 -15.44 4.43
C VAL A 231 -1.28 -16.73 4.97
N CYS A 232 -2.25 -16.63 5.88
CA CYS A 232 -2.95 -17.80 6.42
C CYS A 232 -4.07 -18.34 5.51
N ILE A 233 -4.43 -17.64 4.43
CA ILE A 233 -5.35 -18.13 3.38
C ILE A 233 -4.55 -18.74 2.24
#